data_AF-A0AAD0AKD8-F1
#
_entry.id   AF-A0AAD0AKD8-F1
#
_cell.length_a   1.000
_cell.length_b   1.000
_cell.length_c   1.000
_cell.angle_alpha   90.00
_cell.angle_beta   90.00
_cell.angle_gamma   90.00
#
_symmetry.space_group_name_H-M   'P 1'
#
loop_
_entity.id
_entity.type
_entity.pdbx_description
1 polymer ?
#
loop_
_entity_poly.entity_id
_entity_poly.type
_entity_poly.pdbx_seq_one_letter_code
_entity_poly.pdbx_strand_id
1 'polypeptide(L)'
;MEELSTKEFNEIYKKYFKEYFDKPLKKDGYYKKGTITFYKINKLMMIEVINFQRYYDRLTVNFGVSPLWCGALKGAMNIGGRINKFSKEKSHWRYQWWNIRNEEEIKNSMIEILELIQSGLYKWFTEKDNEENIMESLKEAYFDKIHECMFLATAMAKFKRYDEILPYIEKVKKEYREEYTAEQKNNVEWLKKLFKEILLLEEKIKEGHKAVDKYIVEREKQSLIELGLEKLIKN
;
A
#
# COMPACT_ATOMS: atom_id res chain seq x y z
N MET A 1 -24.89 19.69 24.69
CA MET A 1 -25.03 19.38 23.24
C MET A 1 -26.04 18.26 23.13
N GLU A 2 -27.04 18.41 22.26
CA GLU A 2 -27.94 17.30 21.94
C GLU A 2 -27.14 16.19 21.23
N GLU A 3 -27.35 14.95 21.66
CA GLU A 3 -26.75 13.79 21.00
C GLU A 3 -27.43 13.59 19.65
N LEU A 4 -26.65 13.59 18.58
CA LEU A 4 -27.15 13.26 17.25
C LEU A 4 -27.69 11.82 17.24
N SER A 5 -28.84 11.61 16.63
CA SER A 5 -29.25 10.24 16.31
C SER A 5 -28.23 9.60 15.37
N THR A 6 -28.14 8.26 15.38
CA THR A 6 -27.23 7.53 14.48
C THR A 6 -27.50 7.87 13.01
N LYS A 7 -28.74 8.18 12.64
CA LYS A 7 -29.10 8.55 11.26
C LYS A 7 -28.53 9.92 10.90
N GLU A 8 -28.80 10.93 11.73
CA GLU A 8 -28.30 12.31 11.53
C GLU A 8 -26.77 12.34 11.49
N PHE A 9 -26.13 11.64 12.41
CA PHE A 9 -24.67 11.50 12.42
C PHE A 9 -24.14 11.00 11.07
N ASN A 10 -24.72 9.91 10.54
CA ASN A 10 -24.25 9.31 9.31
C ASN A 10 -24.51 10.20 8.08
N GLU A 11 -25.58 10.98 8.08
CA GLU A 11 -25.87 11.95 7.02
C GLU A 11 -24.86 13.10 7.02
N ILE A 12 -24.60 13.67 8.20
CA ILE A 12 -23.61 14.73 8.41
C ILE A 12 -22.21 14.22 8.04
N TYR A 13 -21.81 13.06 8.56
CA TYR A 13 -20.51 12.45 8.26
C TYR A 13 -20.33 12.24 6.75
N LYS A 14 -21.32 11.68 6.04
CA LYS A 14 -21.23 11.45 4.58
C LYS A 14 -21.13 12.76 3.80
N LYS A 15 -21.88 13.79 4.20
CA LYS A 15 -21.82 15.13 3.60
C LYS A 15 -20.38 15.67 3.68
N TYR A 16 -19.79 15.70 4.87
CA TYR A 16 -18.46 16.25 5.07
C TYR A 16 -17.34 15.36 4.54
N PHE A 17 -17.48 14.04 4.59
CA PHE A 17 -16.53 13.12 3.94
C PHE A 17 -16.47 13.37 2.43
N LYS A 18 -17.62 13.62 1.80
CA LYS A 18 -17.68 13.95 0.38
C LYS A 18 -17.01 15.30 0.09
N GLU A 19 -17.23 16.27 0.95
CA GLU A 19 -16.72 17.64 0.80
C GLU A 19 -15.21 17.73 0.99
N TYR A 20 -14.68 17.16 2.07
CA TYR A 20 -13.28 17.29 2.48
C TYR A 20 -12.40 16.15 1.97
N PHE A 21 -12.93 14.98 1.60
CA PHE A 21 -12.10 13.88 1.10
C PHE A 21 -12.45 13.46 -0.32
N ASP A 22 -13.71 13.13 -0.64
CA ASP A 22 -14.02 12.62 -1.99
C ASP A 22 -13.70 13.64 -3.08
N LYS A 23 -14.14 14.88 -2.94
CA LYS A 23 -13.92 15.92 -3.96
C LYS A 23 -12.43 16.28 -4.08
N PRO A 24 -11.69 16.59 -3.00
CA PRO A 24 -10.29 16.99 -3.12
C PRO A 24 -9.41 15.84 -3.62
N LEU A 25 -9.52 14.64 -3.04
CA LEU A 25 -8.68 13.51 -3.44
C LEU A 25 -8.91 13.11 -4.91
N LYS A 26 -10.16 13.14 -5.40
CA LYS A 26 -10.44 12.91 -6.83
C LYS A 26 -9.85 14.00 -7.72
N LYS A 27 -9.91 15.27 -7.30
CA LYS A 27 -9.28 16.39 -8.01
C LYS A 27 -7.76 16.19 -8.10
N ASP A 28 -7.16 15.61 -7.06
CA ASP A 28 -5.71 15.35 -6.96
C ASP A 28 -5.29 14.03 -7.65
N GLY A 29 -6.23 13.39 -8.36
CA GLY A 29 -6.00 12.24 -9.23
C GLY A 29 -6.16 10.87 -8.55
N TYR A 30 -6.72 10.81 -7.34
CA TYR A 30 -7.00 9.53 -6.68
C TYR A 30 -8.31 8.91 -7.17
N TYR A 31 -8.26 7.61 -7.44
CA TYR A 31 -9.43 6.77 -7.68
C TYR A 31 -9.98 6.24 -6.37
N LYS A 32 -11.26 6.51 -6.11
CA LYS A 32 -11.97 5.96 -4.94
C LYS A 32 -12.45 4.53 -5.23
N LYS A 33 -12.08 3.58 -4.39
CA LYS A 33 -12.61 2.21 -4.39
C LYS A 33 -13.35 1.92 -3.09
N GLY A 34 -14.61 1.52 -3.20
CA GLY A 34 -15.49 1.36 -2.05
C GLY A 34 -15.84 2.71 -1.41
N THR A 35 -16.01 2.72 -0.09
CA THR A 35 -16.51 3.90 0.65
C THR A 35 -15.40 4.75 1.24
N ILE A 36 -14.25 4.16 1.57
CA ILE A 36 -13.23 4.77 2.44
C ILE A 36 -11.79 4.67 1.91
N THR A 37 -11.56 4.04 0.75
CA THR A 37 -10.19 3.83 0.24
C THR A 37 -9.98 4.56 -1.08
N PHE A 38 -8.83 5.19 -1.20
CA PHE A 38 -8.38 5.93 -2.37
C PHE A 38 -7.04 5.40 -2.83
N TYR A 39 -6.89 5.28 -4.14
CA TYR A 39 -5.72 4.72 -4.78
C TYR A 39 -5.20 5.64 -5.88
N LYS A 40 -3.88 5.69 -6.03
CA LYS A 40 -3.19 6.33 -7.15
C LYS A 40 -2.00 5.46 -7.53
N ILE A 41 -1.65 5.44 -8.82
CA ILE A 41 -0.45 4.75 -9.28
C ILE A 41 0.64 5.79 -9.50
N ASN A 42 1.79 5.54 -8.89
CA ASN A 42 2.94 6.42 -9.03
C ASN A 42 3.82 6.05 -10.23
N LYS A 43 4.87 6.83 -10.50
CA LYS A 43 5.71 6.62 -11.69
C LYS A 43 6.52 5.33 -11.68
N LEU A 44 6.71 4.71 -10.51
CA LEU A 44 7.39 3.42 -10.39
C LEU A 44 6.45 2.23 -10.59
N MET A 45 5.15 2.43 -10.81
CA MET A 45 4.13 1.39 -10.77
C MET A 45 3.94 0.81 -9.36
N MET A 46 3.96 1.68 -8.35
CA MET A 46 3.46 1.36 -7.02
C MET A 46 2.06 1.94 -6.84
N ILE A 47 1.25 1.25 -6.03
CA ILE A 47 -0.01 1.80 -5.54
C ILE A 47 0.30 2.67 -4.32
N GLU A 48 -0.08 3.94 -4.38
CA GLU A 48 -0.34 4.78 -3.22
C GLU A 48 -1.74 4.49 -2.70
N VAL A 49 -1.86 4.22 -1.40
CA VAL A 49 -3.15 3.99 -0.74
C VAL A 49 -3.38 5.01 0.36
N ILE A 50 -4.61 5.55 0.43
CA ILE A 50 -5.15 6.31 1.55
C ILE A 50 -6.44 5.64 1.99
N ASN A 51 -6.51 5.20 3.25
CA ASN A 51 -7.66 4.49 3.80
C ASN A 51 -8.16 5.19 5.07
N PHE A 52 -9.43 5.60 5.06
CA PHE A 52 -10.09 6.27 6.17
C PHE A 52 -10.76 5.24 7.09
N GLN A 53 -10.18 5.02 8.27
CA GLN A 53 -10.70 4.06 9.24
C GLN A 53 -11.53 4.78 10.29
N ARG A 54 -12.81 4.40 10.40
CA ARG A 54 -13.74 4.91 11.42
C ARG A 54 -13.99 3.86 12.49
N TYR A 55 -14.01 4.30 13.75
CA TYR A 55 -14.43 3.51 14.90
C TYR A 55 -15.39 4.34 15.73
N TYR A 56 -16.70 4.05 15.63
CA TYR A 56 -17.78 4.85 16.21
C TYR A 56 -17.70 6.34 15.86
N ASP A 57 -17.42 7.17 16.87
CA ASP A 57 -17.28 8.62 16.87
C ASP A 57 -15.81 9.06 16.68
N ARG A 58 -14.97 8.19 16.11
CA ARG A 58 -13.55 8.47 15.86
C ARG A 58 -13.11 8.12 14.45
N LEU A 59 -12.19 8.92 13.92
CA LEU A 59 -11.60 8.77 12.59
C LEU A 59 -10.08 8.72 12.66
N THR A 60 -9.45 7.89 11.84
CA THR A 60 -8.02 7.93 11.56
C THR A 60 -7.77 7.60 10.09
N VAL A 61 -6.55 7.84 9.60
CA VAL A 61 -6.18 7.58 8.21
C VAL A 61 -4.92 6.74 8.16
N ASN A 62 -5.01 5.60 7.49
CA ASN A 62 -3.88 4.73 7.16
C ASN A 62 -3.41 5.09 5.74
N PHE A 63 -2.11 5.05 5.52
CA PHE A 63 -1.52 5.25 4.20
C PHE A 63 -0.37 4.29 3.94
N GLY A 64 -0.02 4.09 2.68
CA GLY A 64 1.17 3.35 2.32
C GLY A 64 1.40 3.26 0.82
N VAL A 65 2.53 2.65 0.46
CA VAL A 65 2.86 2.25 -0.90
C VAL A 65 3.08 0.74 -0.98
N SER A 66 2.65 0.13 -2.09
CA SER A 66 2.85 -1.30 -2.37
C SER A 66 3.21 -1.52 -3.84
N PRO A 67 4.18 -2.40 -4.16
CA PRO A 67 4.59 -2.65 -5.53
C PRO A 67 3.52 -3.40 -6.34
N LEU A 68 3.30 -3.02 -7.60
CA LEU A 68 2.46 -3.79 -8.52
C LEU A 68 3.22 -4.95 -9.18
N TRP A 69 4.54 -4.85 -9.27
CA TRP A 69 5.41 -5.86 -9.90
C TRP A 69 5.65 -7.10 -9.03
N CYS A 70 5.05 -7.16 -7.83
CA CYS A 70 5.06 -8.35 -6.99
C CYS A 70 3.64 -8.68 -6.48
N GLY A 71 3.00 -9.69 -7.05
CA GLY A 71 1.62 -10.07 -6.75
C GLY A 71 1.46 -10.71 -5.36
N ALA A 72 2.47 -11.45 -4.91
CA ALA A 72 2.49 -12.12 -3.61
C ALA A 72 2.48 -11.14 -2.43
N LEU A 73 2.99 -9.92 -2.63
CA LEU A 73 3.20 -8.94 -1.57
C LEU A 73 2.07 -7.92 -1.42
N LYS A 74 1.04 -8.00 -2.27
CA LYS A 74 -0.09 -7.05 -2.31
C LYS A 74 -0.82 -6.82 -0.98
N GLY A 75 -0.77 -7.78 -0.05
CA GLY A 75 -1.37 -7.69 1.29
C GLY A 75 -0.37 -7.74 2.44
N ALA A 76 0.91 -8.01 2.15
CA ALA A 76 1.96 -8.20 3.15
C ALA A 76 2.89 -6.98 3.26
N MET A 77 3.00 -6.17 2.21
CA MET A 77 3.87 -5.01 2.20
C MET A 77 3.15 -3.72 2.58
N ASN A 78 3.39 -3.27 3.80
CA ASN A 78 3.01 -1.95 4.30
C ASN A 78 4.26 -1.08 4.49
N ILE A 79 4.78 -0.51 3.40
CA ILE A 79 5.64 0.68 3.53
C ILE A 79 4.69 1.85 3.75
N GLY A 80 4.55 2.31 4.98
CA GLY A 80 3.54 3.31 5.31
C GLY A 80 3.29 3.44 6.79
N GLY A 81 2.09 3.88 7.15
CA GLY A 81 1.72 4.07 8.53
C GLY A 81 0.39 4.81 8.66
N ARG A 82 0.28 5.59 9.72
CA ARG A 82 -0.89 6.41 10.02
C ARG A 82 -0.57 7.87 9.84
N ILE A 83 -1.56 8.65 9.40
CA ILE A 83 -1.40 10.06 8.99
C ILE A 83 -0.84 10.96 10.11
N ASN A 84 -1.00 10.57 11.37
CA ASN A 84 -0.43 11.26 12.51
C ASN A 84 1.11 11.29 12.51
N LYS A 85 1.78 10.52 11.64
CA LYS A 85 3.21 10.70 11.34
C LYS A 85 3.54 12.15 10.92
N PHE A 86 2.56 12.88 10.36
CA PHE A 86 2.73 14.25 9.89
C PHE A 86 2.19 15.32 10.85
N SER A 87 1.59 14.95 11.99
CA SER A 87 1.05 15.92 12.94
C SER A 87 2.17 16.55 13.80
N LYS A 88 1.93 17.79 14.27
CA LYS A 88 2.89 18.54 15.10
C LYS A 88 3.00 17.99 16.52
N GLU A 89 1.92 17.42 17.03
CA GLU A 89 1.87 16.80 18.34
C GLU A 89 2.52 15.42 18.27
N LYS A 90 3.81 15.33 18.61
CA LYS A 90 4.49 14.07 18.91
C LYS A 90 3.96 13.48 20.24
N SER A 91 2.65 13.32 20.39
CA SER A 91 2.10 12.59 21.53
C SER A 91 2.47 11.11 21.37
N HIS A 92 2.82 10.48 22.50
CA HIS A 92 3.51 9.19 22.59
C HIS A 92 2.71 7.96 22.10
N TRP A 93 1.63 8.16 21.35
CA TRP A 93 0.77 7.09 20.88
C TRP A 93 0.75 7.07 19.36
N ARG A 94 1.23 5.97 18.78
CA ARG A 94 1.19 5.62 17.35
C ARG A 94 -0.25 5.50 16.79
N TYR A 95 -1.24 6.09 17.46
CA TYR A 95 -2.68 5.83 17.32
C TYR A 95 -3.50 7.11 17.56
N GLN A 96 -3.16 8.23 16.92
CA GLN A 96 -4.04 9.39 16.99
C GLN A 96 -5.36 9.09 16.26
N TRP A 97 -6.45 9.35 16.97
CA TRP A 97 -7.81 9.27 16.48
C TRP A 97 -8.46 10.63 16.69
N TRP A 98 -9.05 11.18 15.64
CA TRP A 98 -9.80 12.42 15.68
C TRP A 98 -11.22 12.14 16.16
N ASN A 99 -11.70 12.93 17.11
CA ASN A 99 -13.10 12.88 17.51
C ASN A 99 -13.97 13.47 16.41
N ILE A 100 -15.12 12.86 16.20
CA ILE A 100 -16.11 13.25 15.20
C ILE A 100 -17.52 13.15 15.80
N ARG A 101 -17.71 13.47 17.09
CA ARG A 101 -18.95 13.20 17.86
C ARG A 101 -20.14 14.05 17.43
N ASN A 102 -19.86 15.25 16.93
CA ASN A 102 -20.85 16.22 16.49
C ASN A 102 -20.38 16.89 15.18
N GLU A 103 -21.23 17.72 14.59
CA GLU A 103 -20.94 18.37 13.31
C GLU A 103 -19.69 19.25 13.33
N GLU A 104 -19.47 19.99 14.42
CA GLU A 104 -18.29 20.86 14.57
C GLU A 104 -17.00 20.02 14.62
N GLU A 105 -16.98 18.97 15.43
CA GLU A 105 -15.85 18.03 15.50
C GLU A 105 -15.62 17.33 14.16
N ILE A 106 -16.67 16.89 13.46
CA ILE A 106 -16.56 16.31 12.11
C ILE A 106 -15.86 17.28 11.17
N LYS A 107 -16.31 18.53 11.13
CA LYS A 107 -15.76 19.55 10.22
C LYS A 107 -14.30 19.84 10.54
N ASN A 108 -13.99 20.16 11.80
CA ASN A 108 -12.64 20.55 12.20
C ASN A 108 -11.63 19.39 12.02
N SER A 109 -12.00 18.19 12.44
CA SER A 109 -11.16 16.99 12.27
C SER A 109 -10.91 16.65 10.81
N MET A 110 -11.93 16.77 9.94
CA MET A 110 -11.74 16.47 8.52
C MET A 110 -10.89 17.51 7.79
N ILE A 111 -11.00 18.79 8.16
CA ILE A 111 -10.13 19.86 7.65
C ILE A 111 -8.67 19.57 8.03
N GLU A 112 -8.41 19.31 9.31
CA GLU A 112 -7.05 19.01 9.79
C GLU A 112 -6.46 17.78 9.08
N ILE A 113 -7.22 16.69 8.96
CA ILE A 113 -6.78 15.49 8.25
C ILE A 113 -6.46 15.79 6.78
N LEU A 114 -7.29 16.58 6.09
CA LEU A 114 -7.04 16.96 4.71
C LEU A 114 -5.75 17.77 4.58
N GLU A 115 -5.50 18.72 5.49
CA GLU A 115 -4.27 19.51 5.54
C GLU A 115 -3.04 18.61 5.74
N LEU A 116 -3.11 17.62 6.63
CA LEU A 116 -2.02 16.65 6.82
C LEU A 116 -1.77 15.80 5.57
N ILE A 117 -2.83 15.42 4.85
CA ILE A 117 -2.69 14.69 3.58
C ILE A 117 -1.96 15.56 2.55
N GLN A 118 -2.40 16.81 2.37
CA GLN A 118 -1.89 17.68 1.32
C GLN A 118 -0.49 18.22 1.61
N SER A 119 -0.19 18.56 2.87
CA SER A 119 1.10 19.14 3.27
C SER A 119 2.17 18.09 3.61
N GLY A 120 1.77 16.93 4.15
CA GLY A 120 2.67 15.88 4.62
C GLY A 120 2.68 14.66 3.71
N LEU A 121 1.52 14.01 3.57
CA LEU A 121 1.44 12.72 2.88
C LEU A 121 1.80 12.80 1.40
N TYR A 122 1.39 13.83 0.68
CA TYR A 122 1.77 13.99 -0.74
C TYR A 122 3.26 14.14 -0.95
N LYS A 123 3.94 14.88 -0.06
CA LYS A 123 5.41 14.97 -0.07
C LYS A 123 6.01 13.59 0.19
N TRP A 124 5.50 12.86 1.18
CA TRP A 124 5.96 11.51 1.47
C TRP A 124 5.78 10.56 0.29
N PHE A 125 4.64 10.59 -0.42
CA PHE A 125 4.46 9.79 -1.64
C PHE A 125 5.44 10.19 -2.73
N THR A 126 5.67 11.48 -2.94
CA THR A 126 6.64 11.98 -3.93
C THR A 126 8.06 11.47 -3.65
N GLU A 127 8.45 11.33 -2.38
CA GLU A 127 9.73 10.71 -2.01
C GLU A 127 9.78 9.21 -2.39
N LYS A 128 8.65 8.50 -2.32
CA LYS A 128 8.52 7.07 -2.68
C LYS A 128 8.39 6.81 -4.19
N ASP A 129 8.48 7.85 -4.99
CA ASP A 129 8.59 7.74 -6.45
C ASP A 129 10.04 7.49 -6.90
N ASN A 130 11.00 7.32 -5.98
CA ASN A 130 12.40 7.08 -6.30
C ASN A 130 12.85 5.68 -5.85
N GLU A 131 13.63 4.98 -6.70
CA GLU A 131 14.16 3.65 -6.44
C GLU A 131 14.93 3.58 -5.12
N GLU A 132 15.90 4.47 -4.91
CA GLU A 132 16.75 4.50 -3.72
C GLU A 132 15.92 4.67 -2.45
N ASN A 133 14.97 5.59 -2.46
CA ASN A 133 14.06 5.81 -1.34
C ASN A 133 13.16 4.60 -1.06
N ILE A 134 12.69 3.90 -2.09
CA ILE A 134 11.91 2.67 -1.92
C ILE A 134 12.76 1.57 -1.30
N MET A 135 13.97 1.37 -1.82
CA MET A 135 14.92 0.38 -1.31
C MET A 135 15.33 0.67 0.14
N GLU A 136 15.51 1.94 0.50
CA GLU A 136 15.76 2.35 1.90
C GLU A 136 14.54 2.12 2.78
N SER A 137 13.34 2.44 2.30
CA SER A 137 12.10 2.30 3.08
C SER A 137 11.78 0.84 3.44
N LEU A 138 12.32 -0.14 2.70
CA LEU A 138 12.24 -1.55 3.10
C LEU A 138 12.95 -1.83 4.41
N LYS A 139 14.07 -1.16 4.68
CA LYS A 139 14.84 -1.37 5.92
C LYS A 139 14.05 -0.97 7.15
N GLU A 140 13.14 -0.01 6.99
CA GLU A 140 12.26 0.48 8.06
C GLU A 140 10.96 -0.31 8.19
N ALA A 141 10.62 -1.10 7.18
CA ALA A 141 9.33 -1.76 7.12
C ALA A 141 9.39 -3.13 7.79
N TYR A 142 8.37 -3.42 8.59
CA TYR A 142 8.31 -4.63 9.41
C TYR A 142 7.77 -5.80 8.58
N PHE A 143 8.65 -6.71 8.15
CA PHE A 143 8.32 -7.88 7.34
C PHE A 143 9.02 -9.13 7.84
N ASP A 144 8.42 -10.30 7.57
CA ASP A 144 9.13 -11.57 7.64
C ASP A 144 10.23 -11.61 6.58
N LYS A 145 11.32 -12.33 6.88
CA LYS A 145 12.50 -12.37 6.01
C LYS A 145 12.22 -12.84 4.59
N ILE A 146 11.28 -13.78 4.43
CA ILE A 146 10.85 -14.27 3.11
C ILE A 146 10.20 -13.17 2.26
N HIS A 147 9.40 -12.29 2.87
CA HIS A 147 8.75 -11.18 2.19
C HIS A 147 9.78 -10.10 1.78
N GLU A 148 10.74 -9.80 2.65
CA GLU A 148 11.88 -8.91 2.32
C GLU A 148 12.64 -9.44 1.10
N CYS A 149 13.03 -10.71 1.11
CA CYS A 149 13.81 -11.30 0.02
C CYS A 149 12.99 -11.37 -1.28
N MET A 150 11.69 -11.65 -1.19
CA MET A 150 10.76 -11.63 -2.34
C MET A 150 10.66 -10.24 -2.96
N PHE A 151 10.55 -9.20 -2.13
CA PHE A 151 10.55 -7.83 -2.63
C PHE A 151 11.85 -7.52 -3.33
N LEU A 152 13.00 -7.83 -2.73
CA LEU A 152 14.30 -7.51 -3.30
C LEU A 152 14.50 -8.22 -4.65
N ALA A 153 14.15 -9.51 -4.77
CA ALA A 153 14.23 -10.22 -6.05
C ALA A 153 13.39 -9.53 -7.14
N THR A 154 12.14 -9.19 -6.84
CA THR A 154 11.23 -8.58 -7.82
C THR A 154 11.57 -7.10 -8.10
N ALA A 155 12.11 -6.38 -7.12
CA ALA A 155 12.63 -5.02 -7.29
C ALA A 155 13.88 -5.00 -8.18
N MET A 156 14.82 -5.93 -8.01
CA MET A 156 15.99 -6.04 -8.90
C MET A 156 15.53 -6.28 -10.35
N ALA A 157 14.51 -7.11 -10.55
CA ALA A 157 13.91 -7.32 -11.86
C ALA A 157 13.25 -6.04 -12.41
N LYS A 158 12.47 -5.33 -11.60
CA LYS A 158 11.83 -4.05 -11.95
C LYS A 158 12.86 -2.97 -12.35
N PHE A 159 13.96 -2.89 -11.63
CA PHE A 159 15.02 -1.89 -11.82
C PHE A 159 16.16 -2.37 -12.72
N LYS A 160 15.99 -3.51 -13.41
CA LYS A 160 16.93 -4.04 -14.40
C LYS A 160 18.33 -4.34 -13.87
N ARG A 161 18.42 -4.69 -12.58
CA ARG A 161 19.64 -5.14 -11.90
C ARG A 161 19.75 -6.66 -12.00
N TYR A 162 19.86 -7.17 -13.23
CA TYR A 162 19.63 -8.59 -13.55
C TYR A 162 20.55 -9.54 -12.78
N ASP A 163 21.83 -9.17 -12.62
CA ASP A 163 22.83 -9.97 -11.90
C ASP A 163 22.51 -10.13 -10.41
N GLU A 164 21.67 -9.26 -9.85
CA GLU A 164 21.29 -9.25 -8.43
C GLU A 164 19.99 -10.04 -8.17
N ILE A 165 19.23 -10.42 -9.21
CA ILE A 165 17.93 -11.11 -9.03
C ILE A 165 18.13 -12.51 -8.44
N LEU A 166 19.00 -13.32 -9.05
CA LEU A 166 19.19 -14.73 -8.67
C LEU A 166 19.68 -14.90 -7.22
N PRO A 167 20.64 -14.10 -6.71
CA PRO A 167 20.99 -14.11 -5.30
C PRO A 167 19.81 -13.95 -4.33
N TYR A 168 18.83 -13.10 -4.65
CA TYR A 168 17.63 -12.93 -3.82
C TYR A 168 16.61 -14.06 -4.00
N ILE A 169 16.47 -14.64 -5.20
CA ILE A 169 15.67 -15.85 -5.42
C ILE A 169 16.17 -16.99 -4.53
N GLU A 170 17.48 -17.20 -4.47
CA GLU A 170 18.06 -18.26 -3.64
C GLU A 170 17.84 -18.01 -2.14
N LYS A 171 17.85 -16.74 -1.69
CA LYS A 171 17.44 -16.39 -0.32
C LYS A 171 15.97 -16.74 -0.07
N VAL A 172 15.05 -16.40 -0.98
CA VAL A 172 13.62 -16.79 -0.83
C VAL A 172 13.47 -18.30 -0.72
N LYS A 173 14.15 -19.07 -1.58
CA LYS A 173 14.13 -20.54 -1.53
C LYS A 173 14.71 -21.08 -0.23
N LYS A 174 15.78 -20.46 0.28
CA LYS A 174 16.38 -20.83 1.57
C LYS A 174 15.41 -20.61 2.72
N GLU A 175 14.86 -19.40 2.86
CA GLU A 175 13.86 -19.05 3.88
C GLU A 175 12.64 -19.99 3.78
N TYR A 176 12.13 -20.22 2.55
CA TYR A 176 11.04 -21.16 2.32
C TYR A 176 11.36 -22.57 2.82
N ARG A 177 12.58 -23.07 2.58
CA ARG A 177 12.99 -24.42 3.00
C ARG A 177 13.16 -24.53 4.51
N GLU A 178 13.84 -23.57 5.13
CA GLU A 178 14.30 -23.63 6.52
C GLU A 178 13.22 -23.21 7.53
N GLU A 179 12.42 -22.18 7.23
CA GLU A 179 11.49 -21.58 8.20
C GLU A 179 10.07 -22.19 8.17
N TYR A 180 9.76 -22.99 7.14
CA TYR A 180 8.41 -23.54 6.96
C TYR A 180 8.39 -25.06 6.88
N THR A 181 7.47 -25.68 7.61
CA THR A 181 7.27 -27.14 7.57
C THR A 181 6.60 -27.58 6.26
N ALA A 182 6.69 -28.87 5.93
CA ALA A 182 5.99 -29.44 4.77
C ALA A 182 4.46 -29.21 4.85
N GLU A 183 3.90 -29.27 6.05
CA GLU A 183 2.48 -28.99 6.29
C GLU A 183 2.14 -27.53 5.97
N GLN A 184 2.92 -26.57 6.46
CA GLN A 184 2.70 -25.15 6.16
C GLN A 184 2.81 -24.87 4.66
N LYS A 185 3.83 -25.42 4.00
CA LYS A 185 4.01 -25.33 2.54
C LYS A 185 2.80 -25.85 1.75
N ASN A 186 2.13 -26.88 2.27
CA ASN A 186 0.98 -27.51 1.63
C ASN A 186 -0.38 -26.91 2.02
N ASN A 187 -0.48 -26.20 3.15
CA ASN A 187 -1.77 -25.72 3.65
C ASN A 187 -1.89 -24.18 3.64
N VAL A 188 -0.78 -23.46 3.59
CA VAL A 188 -0.75 -21.99 3.64
C VAL A 188 -0.78 -21.40 2.24
N GLU A 189 -1.94 -20.88 1.85
CA GLU A 189 -2.20 -20.40 0.49
C GLU A 189 -1.31 -19.23 0.06
N TRP A 190 -1.03 -18.28 0.96
CA TRP A 190 -0.15 -17.16 0.63
C TRP A 190 1.29 -17.60 0.37
N LEU A 191 1.75 -18.62 1.10
CA LEU A 191 3.10 -19.18 0.98
C LEU A 191 3.27 -19.90 -0.36
N LYS A 192 2.26 -20.66 -0.79
CA LYS A 192 2.21 -21.27 -2.13
C LYS A 192 2.27 -20.24 -3.25
N LYS A 193 1.50 -19.16 -3.13
CA LYS A 193 1.47 -18.07 -4.13
C LYS A 193 2.82 -17.37 -4.23
N LEU A 194 3.43 -17.04 -3.09
CA LEU A 194 4.76 -16.44 -3.03
C LEU A 194 5.79 -17.34 -3.72
N PHE A 195 5.81 -18.63 -3.38
CA PHE A 195 6.80 -19.54 -3.95
C PHE A 195 6.56 -19.83 -5.45
N LYS A 196 5.31 -19.88 -5.90
CA LYS A 196 5.01 -19.99 -7.33
C LYS A 196 5.52 -18.77 -8.11
N GLU A 197 5.38 -17.58 -7.54
CA GLU A 197 5.81 -16.35 -8.18
C GLU A 197 7.34 -16.26 -8.28
N ILE A 198 8.09 -16.69 -7.25
CA ILE A 198 9.56 -16.69 -7.31
C ILE A 198 10.09 -17.69 -8.35
N LEU A 199 9.48 -18.87 -8.47
CA LEU A 199 9.86 -19.87 -9.47
C LEU A 199 9.59 -19.38 -10.90
N LEU A 200 8.49 -18.66 -11.10
CA LEU A 200 8.19 -18.07 -12.40
C LEU A 200 9.22 -16.99 -12.77
N LEU A 201 9.61 -16.12 -11.83
CA LEU A 201 10.66 -15.14 -12.08
C LEU A 201 12.00 -15.82 -12.43
N GLU A 202 12.36 -16.92 -11.76
CA GLU A 202 13.55 -17.70 -12.07
C GLU A 202 13.53 -18.28 -13.49
N GLU A 203 12.39 -18.80 -13.94
CA GLU A 203 12.21 -19.28 -15.32
C GLU A 203 12.46 -18.15 -16.32
N LYS A 204 11.91 -16.96 -16.06
CA LYS A 204 12.09 -15.80 -16.93
C LYS A 204 13.53 -15.30 -16.99
N ILE A 205 14.32 -15.47 -15.93
CA ILE A 205 15.76 -15.19 -15.97
C ILE A 205 16.46 -16.11 -16.98
N LYS A 206 16.11 -17.40 -17.02
CA LYS A 206 16.70 -18.37 -17.97
C LYS A 206 16.34 -18.06 -19.43
N GLU A 207 15.18 -17.46 -19.66
CA GLU A 207 14.74 -16.96 -20.97
C GLU A 207 15.43 -15.65 -21.40
N GLY A 208 16.10 -14.95 -20.47
CA GLY A 208 16.88 -13.74 -20.71
C GLY A 208 16.15 -12.42 -20.37
N HIS A 209 16.89 -11.31 -20.42
CA HIS A 209 16.43 -9.99 -19.90
C HIS A 209 15.11 -9.50 -20.50
N LYS A 210 14.86 -9.76 -21.79
CA LYS A 210 13.59 -9.38 -22.44
C LYS A 210 12.39 -10.11 -21.84
N ALA A 211 12.56 -11.37 -21.42
CA ALA A 211 11.50 -12.14 -20.79
C ALA A 211 11.21 -11.63 -19.37
N VAL A 212 12.25 -11.23 -18.63
CA VAL A 212 12.12 -10.58 -17.32
C VAL A 212 11.37 -9.25 -17.44
N ASP A 213 11.77 -8.38 -18.37
CA ASP A 213 11.11 -7.09 -18.60
C ASP A 213 9.62 -7.27 -18.94
N LYS A 214 9.31 -8.22 -19.83
CA LYS A 214 7.94 -8.56 -20.20
C LYS A 214 7.15 -9.08 -19.01
N TYR A 215 7.73 -9.98 -18.22
CA TYR A 215 7.11 -10.53 -17.02
C TYR A 215 6.73 -9.44 -16.03
N ILE A 216 7.61 -8.46 -15.76
CA ILE A 216 7.32 -7.36 -14.84
C ILE A 216 6.12 -6.53 -15.32
N VAL A 217 6.07 -6.15 -16.61
CA VAL A 217 4.96 -5.37 -17.17
C VAL A 217 3.64 -6.15 -17.11
N GLU A 218 3.66 -7.44 -17.43
CA GLU A 218 2.46 -8.29 -17.35
C GLU A 218 2.00 -8.47 -15.90
N ARG A 219 2.95 -8.63 -14.98
CA ARG A 219 2.69 -8.76 -13.54
C ARG A 219 2.03 -7.50 -12.98
N GLU A 220 2.51 -6.31 -13.34
CA GLU A 220 1.92 -5.04 -12.91
C GLU A 220 0.45 -4.91 -13.35
N LYS A 221 0.17 -5.22 -14.62
CA LYS A 221 -1.20 -5.21 -15.16
C LYS A 221 -2.09 -6.22 -14.43
N GLN A 222 -1.60 -7.44 -14.24
CA GLN A 222 -2.36 -8.48 -13.57
C GLN A 222 -2.60 -8.15 -12.08
N SER A 223 -1.66 -7.49 -11.41
CA SER A 223 -1.85 -7.05 -10.02
C SER A 223 -2.93 -5.98 -9.91
N LEU A 224 -3.06 -5.08 -10.89
CA LEU A 224 -4.17 -4.11 -10.93
C LEU A 224 -5.53 -4.80 -11.09
N ILE A 225 -5.61 -5.82 -11.95
CA ILE A 225 -6.84 -6.61 -12.14
C ILE A 225 -7.20 -7.35 -10.85
N GLU A 226 -6.24 -8.02 -10.22
CA GLU A 226 -6.46 -8.73 -8.95
C GLU A 226 -6.91 -7.79 -7.81
N LEU A 227 -6.49 -6.53 -7.87
CA LEU A 227 -6.88 -5.50 -6.93
C LEU A 227 -8.14 -4.76 -7.37
N GLY A 228 -8.81 -5.11 -8.46
CA GLY A 228 -9.99 -4.40 -8.98
C GLY A 228 -9.73 -2.91 -9.25
N LEU A 229 -8.53 -2.61 -9.74
CA LEU A 229 -8.01 -1.28 -10.07
C LEU A 229 -7.66 -1.18 -11.56
N GLU A 230 -8.23 -2.03 -12.41
CA GLU A 230 -8.01 -2.06 -13.85
C GLU A 230 -8.34 -0.73 -14.55
N LYS A 231 -9.21 0.09 -13.96
CA LYS A 231 -9.50 1.46 -14.43
C LYS A 231 -8.31 2.42 -14.32
N LEU A 232 -7.31 2.08 -13.51
CA LEU A 232 -6.07 2.84 -13.37
C LEU A 232 -5.01 2.39 -14.39
N ILE A 233 -5.24 1.32 -15.17
CA ILE A 233 -4.41 0.96 -16.31
C ILE A 233 -4.57 2.09 -17.34
N LYS A 234 -3.53 2.90 -17.51
CA LYS A 234 -3.48 3.86 -18.62
C LYS A 234 -3.21 3.07 -19.90
N ASN A 235 -4.04 3.26 -20.91
CA ASN A 235 -3.78 2.80 -22.27
C ASN A 235 -2.58 3.52 -22.87
#